data_AF-A0A7C8YNX3-F1
#
_entry.id   AF-A0A7C8YNX3-F1
#
_cell.length_a   1.000
_cell.length_b   1.000
_cell.length_c   1.000
_cell.angle_alpha   90.00
_cell.angle_beta   90.00
_cell.angle_gamma   90.00
#
_symmetry.space_group_name_H-M   'P 1'
#
loop_
_entity.id
_entity.type
_entity.pdbx_description
1 polymer ?
#
loop_
_entity_poly.entity_id
_entity_poly.type
_entity_poly.pdbx_seq_one_letter_code
_entity_poly.pdbx_strand_id
1 'polypeptide(L)'
;ASLKFPLKKLFVVDGSTRSSHSNAYMYGFFNNKRIVLYDTLLQQCKNDEEVVAVLAHELGHWKLNHVLYGFIMMQILMLLHFGGYALIRHFTALFKSFGFHDTQPVLIGFIIFEYTVVPLECLVYFASNLVSRYFEFQADAYAKKLGYAKELQAGLIRLQLSIMH
;
A
#
# COMPACT_ATOMS: atom_id res chain seq x y z
N ALA A 1 -3.38 15.27 -21.11
CA ALA A 1 -3.47 16.71 -20.76
C ALA A 1 -4.70 17.09 -19.92
N SER A 2 -5.76 16.28 -19.87
CA SER A 2 -7.04 16.61 -19.19
C SER A 2 -7.00 16.62 -17.65
N LEU A 3 -6.17 15.78 -17.00
CA LEU A 3 -6.19 15.60 -15.53
C LEU A 3 -5.08 16.32 -14.76
N LYS A 4 -4.26 17.15 -15.43
CA LYS A 4 -3.10 17.86 -14.84
C LYS A 4 -2.15 16.96 -14.03
N PHE A 5 -2.10 15.66 -14.32
CA PHE A 5 -1.11 14.76 -13.75
C PHE A 5 0.28 15.10 -14.33
N PRO A 6 1.32 15.36 -13.52
CA PRO A 6 2.65 15.76 -14.00
C PRO A 6 3.43 14.54 -14.50
N LEU A 7 2.90 13.89 -15.54
CA LEU A 7 3.51 12.72 -16.16
C LEU A 7 4.82 13.12 -16.82
N LYS A 8 5.91 12.51 -16.35
CA LYS A 8 7.23 12.72 -16.94
C LYS A 8 7.65 11.58 -17.87
N LYS A 9 7.37 10.34 -17.47
CA LYS A 9 7.70 9.14 -18.24
C LYS A 9 6.71 8.02 -17.96
N LEU A 10 6.45 7.23 -18.99
CA LEU A 10 5.75 5.95 -18.95
C LEU A 10 6.77 4.84 -19.17
N PHE A 11 6.74 3.82 -18.34
CA PHE A 11 7.61 2.64 -18.45
C PHE A 11 6.75 1.39 -18.57
N VAL A 12 7.22 0.45 -19.37
CA VAL A 12 6.71 -0.92 -19.37
C VAL A 12 7.80 -1.80 -18.76
N VAL A 13 7.44 -2.59 -17.76
CA VAL A 13 8.32 -3.56 -17.11
C VAL A 13 7.97 -4.95 -17.59
N ASP A 14 8.99 -5.73 -17.91
CA ASP A 14 8.89 -7.16 -18.14
C ASP A 14 8.62 -7.86 -16.79
N GLY A 15 7.35 -8.06 -16.49
CA GLY A 15 6.86 -8.83 -15.35
C GLY A 15 6.66 -10.31 -15.69
N SER A 16 6.42 -10.62 -16.97
CA SER A 16 6.16 -11.98 -17.46
C SER A 16 7.30 -12.96 -17.20
N THR A 17 8.55 -12.48 -17.16
CA THR A 17 9.72 -13.29 -16.76
C THR A 17 9.69 -13.79 -15.31
N ARG A 18 8.86 -13.20 -14.43
CA ARG A 18 8.79 -13.54 -13.00
C ARG A 18 7.48 -14.21 -12.60
N SER A 19 6.35 -13.75 -13.14
CA SER A 19 5.03 -14.34 -12.88
C SER A 19 3.98 -13.88 -13.90
N SER A 20 2.83 -14.55 -13.92
CA SER A 20 1.64 -14.16 -14.71
C SER A 20 0.87 -12.99 -14.12
N HIS A 21 1.28 -12.47 -12.96
CA HIS A 21 0.58 -11.38 -12.28
C HIS A 21 0.69 -10.07 -13.06
N SER A 22 -0.44 -9.40 -13.23
CA SER A 22 -0.55 -8.09 -13.84
C SER A 22 -0.61 -6.98 -12.81
N ASN A 23 0.06 -5.86 -13.10
CA ASN A 23 0.07 -4.71 -12.22
C ASN A 23 0.29 -3.41 -13.01
N ALA A 24 -0.18 -2.31 -12.43
CA ALA A 24 0.18 -0.96 -12.81
C ALA A 24 0.39 -0.16 -11.53
N TYR A 25 1.40 0.70 -11.49
CA TYR A 25 1.58 1.58 -10.34
C TYR A 25 2.21 2.89 -10.76
N MET A 26 1.99 3.90 -9.91
CA MET A 26 2.58 5.21 -10.09
C MET A 26 3.58 5.52 -8.98
N TYR A 27 4.69 6.14 -9.33
CA TYR A 27 5.72 6.52 -8.37
C TYR A 27 6.36 7.87 -8.71
N GLY A 28 7.07 8.43 -7.73
CA GLY A 28 7.87 9.65 -7.90
C GLY A 28 7.41 10.82 -7.03
N PHE A 29 8.30 11.78 -6.84
CA PHE A 29 8.12 12.92 -5.93
C PHE A 29 7.67 14.17 -6.67
N PHE A 30 6.79 14.96 -6.03
CA PHE A 30 6.30 16.24 -6.55
C PHE A 30 5.87 16.17 -8.03
N ASN A 31 6.49 16.99 -8.89
CA ASN A 31 6.23 17.12 -10.32
C ASN A 31 6.95 16.07 -11.18
N ASN A 32 7.67 15.12 -10.59
CA ASN A 32 8.35 14.05 -11.31
C ASN A 32 7.61 12.73 -11.12
N LYS A 33 6.35 12.67 -11.57
CA LYS A 33 5.55 11.44 -11.50
C LYS A 33 5.77 10.56 -12.73
N ARG A 34 5.83 9.27 -12.50
CA ARG A 34 6.06 8.23 -13.51
C ARG A 34 5.01 7.15 -13.34
N ILE A 35 4.64 6.53 -14.44
CA ILE A 35 3.72 5.40 -14.48
C ILE A 35 4.51 4.18 -14.94
N VAL A 36 4.30 3.05 -14.27
CA VAL A 36 4.84 1.75 -14.66
C VAL A 36 3.66 0.83 -14.97
N LEU A 37 3.71 0.21 -16.14
CA LEU A 37 2.79 -0.82 -16.59
C LEU A 37 3.55 -2.14 -16.68
N TYR A 38 2.92 -3.23 -16.28
CA TYR A 38 3.48 -4.55 -16.55
C TYR A 38 3.12 -4.96 -17.98
N ASP A 39 4.03 -5.65 -18.66
CA ASP A 39 3.78 -6.27 -19.96
C ASP A 39 2.61 -7.27 -19.89
N THR A 40 2.50 -8.04 -18.81
CA THR A 40 1.39 -8.97 -18.54
C THR A 40 0.04 -8.25 -18.53
N LEU A 41 -0.04 -7.03 -17.97
CA LEU A 41 -1.27 -6.23 -17.98
C LEU A 41 -1.68 -5.88 -19.42
N LEU A 42 -0.71 -5.47 -20.24
CA LEU A 42 -0.95 -5.13 -21.64
C LEU A 42 -1.36 -6.36 -22.47
N GLN A 43 -0.85 -7.54 -22.12
CA GLN A 43 -1.20 -8.80 -22.80
C GLN A 43 -2.59 -9.33 -22.40
N GLN A 44 -3.05 -9.06 -21.17
CA GLN A 44 -4.30 -9.60 -20.63
C GLN A 44 -5.52 -8.70 -20.88
N CYS A 45 -5.32 -7.38 -20.96
CA CYS A 45 -6.36 -6.47 -21.41
C CYS A 45 -6.66 -6.69 -22.90
N LYS A 46 -7.94 -6.70 -23.30
CA LYS A 46 -8.32 -6.90 -24.72
C LYS A 46 -8.15 -5.63 -25.53
N ASN A 47 -8.28 -4.47 -24.89
CA ASN A 47 -8.23 -3.18 -25.55
C ASN A 47 -7.54 -2.14 -24.67
N ASP A 48 -7.12 -1.06 -25.32
CA ASP A 48 -6.46 0.06 -24.65
C ASP A 48 -7.39 0.75 -23.63
N GLU A 49 -8.70 0.67 -23.83
CA GLU A 49 -9.70 1.28 -22.94
C GLU A 49 -9.70 0.63 -21.54
N GLU A 50 -9.54 -0.69 -21.46
CA GLU A 50 -9.37 -1.40 -20.18
C GLU A 50 -8.08 -0.98 -19.47
N VAL A 51 -6.98 -0.81 -20.21
CA VAL A 51 -5.70 -0.33 -19.64
C VAL A 51 -5.85 1.11 -19.13
N VAL A 52 -6.52 1.97 -19.89
CA VAL A 52 -6.80 3.35 -19.50
C VAL A 52 -7.73 3.39 -18.28
N ALA A 53 -8.68 2.47 -18.16
CA ALA A 53 -9.55 2.35 -17.00
C ALA A 53 -8.78 1.97 -15.72
N VAL A 54 -7.86 1.01 -15.80
CA VAL A 54 -6.95 0.67 -14.69
C VAL A 54 -6.08 1.88 -14.31
N LEU A 55 -5.54 2.59 -15.31
CA LEU A 55 -4.79 3.83 -15.06
C LEU A 55 -5.65 4.93 -14.44
N ALA A 56 -6.93 5.03 -14.80
CA ALA A 56 -7.86 5.98 -14.20
C ALA A 56 -8.09 5.68 -12.71
N HIS A 57 -8.17 4.40 -12.33
CA HIS A 57 -8.20 3.96 -10.93
C HIS A 57 -6.91 4.33 -10.19
N GLU A 58 -5.73 4.01 -10.75
CA GLU A 58 -4.43 4.38 -10.17
C GLU A 58 -4.24 5.90 -10.00
N LEU A 59 -4.73 6.68 -10.97
CA LEU A 59 -4.76 8.14 -10.88
C LEU A 59 -5.69 8.63 -9.76
N GLY A 60 -6.73 7.87 -9.42
CA GLY A 60 -7.60 8.11 -8.26
C GLY A 60 -6.81 8.10 -6.94
N HIS A 61 -5.96 7.09 -6.73
CA HIS A 61 -5.10 7.01 -5.54
C HIS A 61 -4.18 8.20 -5.41
N TRP A 62 -3.62 8.68 -6.53
CA TRP A 62 -2.82 9.89 -6.53
C TRP A 62 -3.65 11.14 -6.27
N LYS A 63 -4.79 11.29 -6.97
CA LYS A 63 -5.62 12.49 -6.89
C LYS A 63 -6.16 12.74 -5.48
N LEU A 64 -6.47 11.65 -4.77
CA LEU A 64 -6.98 11.66 -3.41
C LEU A 64 -5.89 11.54 -2.34
N ASN A 65 -4.61 11.57 -2.75
CA ASN A 65 -3.45 11.53 -1.87
C ASN A 65 -3.36 10.28 -0.97
N HIS A 66 -3.92 9.14 -1.37
CA HIS A 66 -3.94 7.91 -0.56
C HIS A 66 -2.53 7.48 -0.11
N VAL A 67 -1.54 7.58 -1.00
CA VAL A 67 -0.13 7.27 -0.69
C VAL A 67 0.43 8.19 0.39
N LEU A 68 0.10 9.48 0.36
CA LEU A 68 0.56 10.44 1.37
C LEU A 68 -0.10 10.18 2.72
N TYR A 69 -1.41 9.89 2.74
CA TYR A 69 -2.11 9.49 3.96
C TYR A 69 -1.49 8.22 4.57
N GLY A 70 -1.25 7.20 3.75
CA GLY A 70 -0.58 5.97 4.18
C GLY A 70 0.82 6.25 4.74
N PHE A 71 1.61 7.09 4.07
CA PHE A 71 2.94 7.49 4.54
C PHE A 71 2.88 8.18 5.91
N ILE A 72 2.03 9.20 6.07
CA ILE A 72 1.89 9.93 7.35
C ILE A 72 1.42 8.99 8.46
N MET A 73 0.44 8.13 8.18
CA MET A 73 -0.05 7.13 9.14
C MET A 73 1.09 6.23 9.62
N MET A 74 1.93 5.73 8.72
CA MET A 74 3.07 4.89 9.08
C MET A 74 4.11 5.64 9.92
N GLN A 75 4.35 6.94 9.66
CA GLN A 75 5.24 7.74 10.51
C GLN A 75 4.68 7.91 11.92
N ILE A 76 3.37 8.14 12.05
CA ILE A 76 2.70 8.25 13.36
C ILE A 76 2.79 6.92 14.11
N LEU A 77 2.46 5.80 13.45
CA LEU A 77 2.53 4.47 14.07
C LEU A 77 3.95 4.14 14.53
N MET A 78 4.96 4.40 13.69
CA MET A 78 6.37 4.22 14.04
C MET A 78 6.77 5.07 15.27
N LEU A 79 6.34 6.33 15.33
CA LEU A 79 6.60 7.20 16.48
C LEU A 79 5.93 6.68 17.75
N LEU A 80 4.68 6.24 17.66
CA LEU A 80 3.95 5.66 18.79
C LEU A 80 4.60 4.36 19.26
N HIS A 81 5.10 3.55 18.33
CA HIS A 81 5.76 2.28 18.63
C HIS A 81 7.07 2.48 19.40
N PHE A 82 7.99 3.27 18.85
CA PHE A 82 9.26 3.58 19.53
C PHE A 82 9.05 4.43 20.78
N GLY A 83 8.08 5.34 20.77
CA GLY A 83 7.68 6.12 21.94
C GLY A 83 7.14 5.23 23.06
N GLY A 84 6.28 4.26 22.73
CA GLY A 84 5.76 3.26 23.66
C GLY A 84 6.89 2.44 24.28
N TYR A 85 7.82 1.94 23.47
CA TYR A 85 9.00 1.25 23.97
C TYR A 85 9.86 2.16 24.87
N ALA A 86 10.08 3.42 24.49
CA ALA A 86 10.85 4.37 25.27
C ALA A 86 10.23 4.66 26.65
N LEU A 87 8.90 4.56 26.80
CA LEU A 87 8.23 4.72 28.10
C LEU A 87 8.50 3.53 29.04
N ILE A 88 8.63 2.32 28.50
CA ILE A 88 8.76 1.10 29.31
C ILE A 88 10.20 0.57 29.43
N ARG A 89 11.15 1.13 28.67
CA ARG A 89 12.53 0.60 28.58
C ARG A 89 13.28 0.50 29.92
N HIS A 90 12.86 1.28 30.93
CA HIS A 90 13.48 1.30 32.26
C HIS A 90 12.70 0.48 33.30
N PHE A 91 11.60 -0.17 32.90
CA PHE A 91 10.76 -0.93 33.80
C PHE A 91 11.43 -2.27 34.17
N THR A 92 12.20 -2.28 35.26
CA THR A 92 13.01 -3.42 35.71
C THR A 92 12.21 -4.69 35.96
N ALA A 93 10.94 -4.57 36.37
CA ALA A 93 10.10 -5.72 36.64
C ALA A 93 9.86 -6.55 35.37
N LEU A 94 9.71 -5.91 34.21
CA LEU A 94 9.56 -6.60 32.92
C LEU A 94 10.79 -7.47 32.65
N PHE A 95 11.99 -6.90 32.70
CA PHE A 95 13.23 -7.65 32.46
C PHE A 95 13.42 -8.82 33.44
N LYS A 96 13.14 -8.58 34.73
CA LYS A 96 13.23 -9.61 35.78
C LYS A 96 12.27 -10.78 35.54
N SER A 97 11.06 -10.52 35.05
CA SER A 97 10.09 -11.58 34.72
C SER A 97 10.57 -12.52 33.61
N PHE A 98 11.53 -12.08 32.79
CA PHE A 98 12.14 -12.88 31.71
C PHE A 98 13.59 -13.32 32.03
N GLY A 99 13.99 -13.30 33.31
CA GLY A 99 15.30 -13.81 33.76
C GLY A 99 16.46 -12.82 33.67
N PHE A 100 16.21 -11.55 33.34
CA PHE A 100 17.22 -10.50 33.29
C PHE A 100 17.22 -9.72 34.60
N HIS A 101 18.04 -10.16 35.56
CA HIS A 101 18.07 -9.60 36.92
C HIS A 101 18.99 -8.39 37.07
N ASP A 102 20.18 -8.45 36.47
CA ASP A 102 21.25 -7.45 36.65
C ASP A 102 21.50 -6.60 35.41
N THR A 103 20.86 -6.94 34.29
CA THR A 103 21.04 -6.25 33.00
C THR A 103 19.69 -5.94 32.35
N GLN A 104 19.67 -4.92 31.51
CA GLN A 104 18.50 -4.56 30.70
C GLN A 104 18.90 -4.40 29.23
N PRO A 105 19.16 -5.51 28.51
CA PRO A 105 19.58 -5.43 27.12
C PRO A 105 18.47 -4.81 26.27
N VAL A 106 18.79 -3.73 25.55
CA VAL A 106 17.82 -2.95 24.76
C VAL A 106 17.07 -3.85 23.76
N LEU A 107 17.79 -4.67 23.02
CA LEU A 107 17.20 -5.59 22.03
C LEU A 107 16.19 -6.56 22.66
N ILE A 108 16.51 -7.12 23.83
CA ILE A 108 15.61 -8.05 24.53
C ILE A 108 14.36 -7.32 25.02
N GLY A 109 14.53 -6.14 25.62
CA GLY A 109 13.40 -5.32 26.04
C GLY A 109 12.48 -4.97 24.87
N PHE A 110 13.06 -4.70 23.70
CA PHE A 110 12.31 -4.42 22.48
C PHE A 110 11.53 -5.66 22.01
N ILE A 111 12.16 -6.84 21.96
CA ILE A 111 11.46 -8.10 21.61
C ILE A 111 10.29 -8.40 22.56
N ILE A 112 10.49 -8.22 23.87
CA ILE A 112 9.41 -8.41 24.85
C ILE A 112 8.28 -7.40 24.62
N PHE A 113 8.61 -6.16 24.29
CA PHE A 113 7.64 -5.14 23.94
C PHE A 113 6.83 -5.53 22.70
N GLU A 114 7.47 -5.98 21.61
CA GLU A 114 6.79 -6.46 20.39
C GLU A 114 5.72 -7.48 20.75
N TYR A 115 6.08 -8.52 21.49
CA TYR A 115 5.12 -9.57 21.90
C TYR A 115 3.99 -9.04 22.78
N THR A 116 4.26 -8.02 23.59
CA THR A 116 3.26 -7.43 24.48
C THR A 116 2.24 -6.60 23.70
N VAL A 117 2.65 -5.95 22.61
CA VAL A 117 1.78 -5.07 21.81
C VAL A 117 1.07 -5.76 20.66
N VAL A 118 1.38 -7.03 20.34
CA VAL A 118 0.72 -7.82 19.29
C VAL A 118 -0.82 -7.66 19.25
N PRO A 119 -1.57 -7.75 20.38
CA PRO A 119 -3.03 -7.58 20.32
C PRO A 119 -3.46 -6.19 19.83
N LEU A 120 -2.73 -5.15 20.21
CA LEU A 120 -2.96 -3.78 19.73
C LEU A 120 -2.61 -3.66 18.24
N GLU A 121 -1.50 -4.25 17.81
CA GLU A 121 -1.11 -4.28 16.40
C GLU A 121 -2.15 -4.96 15.52
N CYS A 122 -2.74 -6.07 15.99
CA CYS A 122 -3.84 -6.72 15.28
C CYS A 122 -5.02 -5.76 15.03
N LEU A 123 -5.38 -4.94 16.02
CA LEU A 123 -6.46 -3.96 15.88
C LEU A 123 -6.07 -2.84 14.91
N VAL A 124 -4.84 -2.33 15.00
CA VAL A 124 -4.30 -1.31 14.08
C VAL A 124 -4.27 -1.84 12.65
N TYR A 125 -3.84 -3.09 12.46
CA TYR A 125 -3.80 -3.75 11.16
C TYR A 125 -5.20 -3.92 10.58
N PHE A 126 -6.18 -4.36 11.39
CA PHE A 126 -7.57 -4.47 10.97
C PHE A 126 -8.13 -3.10 10.54
N ALA A 127 -7.93 -2.07 11.35
CA ALA A 127 -8.35 -0.70 11.03
C ALA A 127 -7.69 -0.20 9.73
N SER A 128 -6.40 -0.46 9.55
CA SER A 128 -5.65 -0.08 8.34
C SER A 128 -6.22 -0.77 7.10
N ASN A 129 -6.63 -2.04 7.19
CA ASN A 129 -7.29 -2.75 6.11
C ASN A 129 -8.65 -2.14 5.74
N LEU A 130 -9.44 -1.69 6.73
CA LEU A 130 -10.71 -1.00 6.46
C LEU A 130 -10.47 0.33 5.73
N VAL A 131 -9.47 1.10 6.14
CA VAL A 131 -9.08 2.34 5.46
C VAL A 131 -8.61 2.05 4.04
N SER A 132 -7.79 1.01 3.84
CA SER A 132 -7.33 0.61 2.51
C SER A 132 -8.52 0.26 1.61
N ARG A 133 -9.48 -0.54 2.08
CA ARG A 133 -10.70 -0.87 1.32
C ARG A 133 -11.51 0.38 0.96
N TYR A 134 -11.59 1.33 1.88
CA TYR A 134 -12.26 2.60 1.61
C TYR A 134 -11.57 3.40 0.51
N PHE A 135 -10.23 3.41 0.48
CA PHE A 135 -9.44 4.03 -0.60
C PHE A 135 -9.67 3.37 -1.96
N GLU A 136 -9.78 2.03 -2.03
CA GLU A 136 -10.15 1.31 -3.27
C GLU A 136 -11.51 1.79 -3.80
N PHE A 137 -12.54 1.85 -2.95
CA PHE A 137 -13.86 2.34 -3.36
C PHE A 137 -13.83 3.79 -3.86
N GLN A 138 -12.99 4.64 -3.25
CA GLN A 138 -12.83 6.01 -3.72
C GLN A 138 -12.11 6.09 -5.07
N ALA A 139 -11.11 5.25 -5.31
CA ALA A 139 -10.41 5.16 -6.59
C ALA A 139 -11.33 4.63 -7.71
N ASP A 140 -12.14 3.61 -7.43
CA ASP A 140 -13.17 3.11 -8.35
C ASP A 140 -14.21 4.18 -8.67
N ALA A 141 -14.68 4.91 -7.65
CA ALA A 141 -15.61 6.01 -7.84
C ALA A 141 -14.99 7.15 -8.68
N TYR A 142 -13.68 7.37 -8.56
CA TYR A 142 -12.95 8.34 -9.37
C TYR A 142 -12.89 7.90 -10.84
N ALA A 143 -12.51 6.65 -11.11
CA ALA A 143 -12.51 6.09 -12.47
C ALA A 143 -13.91 6.12 -13.11
N LYS A 144 -14.95 5.79 -12.33
CA LYS A 144 -16.36 5.92 -12.75
C LYS A 144 -16.72 7.35 -13.14
N LYS A 145 -16.31 8.36 -12.37
CA LYS A 145 -16.55 9.78 -12.69
C LYS A 145 -15.88 10.22 -13.99
N LEU A 146 -14.80 9.54 -14.40
CA LEU A 146 -14.12 9.78 -15.67
C LEU A 146 -14.75 9.04 -16.85
N GLY A 147 -15.79 8.24 -16.63
CA GLY A 147 -16.52 7.51 -17.66
C GLY A 147 -16.09 6.06 -17.88
N TYR A 148 -15.07 5.58 -17.16
CA TYR A 148 -14.45 4.26 -17.39
C TYR A 148 -15.06 3.12 -16.55
N ALA A 149 -16.33 3.23 -16.18
CA ALA A 149 -16.95 2.30 -15.23
C ALA A 149 -17.08 0.88 -15.79
N LYS A 150 -17.45 0.74 -17.07
CA LYS A 150 -17.67 -0.57 -17.71
C LYS A 150 -16.35 -1.26 -18.03
N GLU A 151 -15.39 -0.46 -18.48
CA GLU A 151 -14.04 -0.86 -18.87
C GLU A 151 -13.26 -1.31 -17.63
N LEU A 152 -13.38 -0.58 -16.52
CA LEU A 152 -12.77 -0.97 -15.25
C LEU A 152 -13.35 -2.30 -14.74
N GLN A 153 -14.68 -2.46 -14.78
CA GLN A 153 -15.32 -3.71 -14.39
C GLN A 153 -14.80 -4.90 -15.23
N ALA A 154 -14.74 -4.74 -16.55
CA ALA A 154 -14.23 -5.77 -17.44
C ALA A 154 -12.75 -6.09 -17.18
N GLY A 155 -11.93 -5.06 -16.96
CA GLY A 155 -10.51 -5.19 -16.61
C GLY A 155 -10.31 -5.97 -15.31
N LEU A 156 -11.02 -5.61 -14.24
CA LEU A 156 -10.92 -6.28 -12.94
C LEU A 156 -11.30 -7.76 -13.00
N ILE A 157 -12.37 -8.11 -13.73
CA ILE A 157 -12.77 -9.52 -13.90
C ILE A 157 -11.65 -10.33 -14.57
N ARG A 158 -10.97 -9.75 -15.57
CA ARG A 158 -9.88 -10.46 -16.26
C ARG A 158 -8.60 -10.55 -15.45
N LEU A 159 -8.25 -9.49 -14.74
CA LEU A 159 -7.13 -9.53 -13.80
C LEU A 159 -7.35 -10.65 -12.78
N GLN A 160 -8.56 -10.78 -12.24
CA GLN A 160 -8.90 -11.86 -11.32
C GLN A 160 -8.80 -13.25 -11.96
N LEU A 161 -9.28 -13.42 -13.20
CA LEU A 161 -9.19 -14.70 -13.92
C LEU A 161 -7.73 -15.08 -14.24
N SER A 162 -6.88 -14.10 -14.53
CA SER A 162 -5.46 -14.32 -14.83
C SER A 162 -4.62 -14.76 -13.63
N ILE A 163 -5.03 -14.38 -12.42
CA ILE A 163 -4.37 -14.76 -11.17
C ILE A 163 -4.63 -16.24 -10.81
N MET A 164 -5.72 -16.81 -11.32
CA MET A 164 -6.10 -18.21 -11.06
C MET A 164 -5.44 -19.22 -12.02
N HIS A 165 -4.64 -18.75 -12.99
CA HIS A 165 -3.91 -19.56 -13.97
C HIS A 165 -2.40 -19.36 -13.85
#